data_AF-A0A2V7PQK0-F1
#
_entry.id   AF-A0A2V7PQK0-F1
#
_cell.length_a   1.000
_cell.length_b   1.000
_cell.length_c   1.000
_cell.angle_alpha   90.00
_cell.angle_beta   90.00
_cell.angle_gamma   90.00
#
_symmetry.space_group_name_H-M   'P 1'
#
loop_
_entity.id
_entity.type
_entity.pdbx_description
1 polymer ?
#
loop_
_entity_poly.entity_id
_entity_poly.type
_entity_poly.pdbx_seq_one_letter_code
_entity_poly.pdbx_strand_id
1 'polypeptide(L)'
;LTRLKASKYDAVIVDMRMPDLSGEQLFERLRSDDPVHAERVIFTTGDLVNEQMRRFLDGTGRPCVPKPFEFASFDQALPAARRRA
;
A
#
# COMPACT_ATOMS: atom_id res chain seq x y z
N LEU A 1 -4.33 -12.50 4.79
CA LEU A 1 -3.09 -12.63 3.97
C LEU A 1 -3.06 -13.84 3.04
N THR A 2 -3.88 -14.88 3.23
CA THR A 2 -3.84 -16.13 2.44
C THR A 2 -3.87 -15.91 0.92
N ARG A 3 -4.65 -14.95 0.43
CA ARG A 3 -4.70 -14.62 -1.01
C ARG A 3 -3.41 -13.97 -1.54
N LEU A 4 -2.78 -13.09 -0.77
CA LEU A 4 -1.48 -12.48 -1.11
C LEU A 4 -0.38 -13.54 -1.22
N LYS A 5 -0.42 -14.59 -0.39
CA LYS A 5 0.55 -15.70 -0.45
C LYS A 5 0.30 -16.65 -1.63
N ALA A 6 -0.94 -16.74 -2.10
CA ALA A 6 -1.34 -17.66 -3.17
C ALA A 6 -1.06 -17.13 -4.58
N SER A 7 -0.80 -15.84 -4.74
CA SER A 7 -0.63 -15.22 -6.06
C SER A 7 0.32 -14.03 -5.99
N LYS A 8 1.14 -13.85 -7.03
CA LYS A 8 2.02 -12.70 -7.12
C LYS A 8 1.26 -11.52 -7.71
N TYR A 9 1.05 -10.50 -6.90
CA TYR A 9 0.45 -9.25 -7.35
C TYR A 9 1.54 -8.25 -7.78
N ASP A 10 1.24 -7.52 -8.85
CA ASP A 10 2.11 -6.47 -9.39
C ASP A 10 1.97 -5.16 -8.59
N ALA A 11 0.83 -4.96 -7.93
CA ALA A 11 0.59 -3.87 -6.99
C ALA A 11 -0.40 -4.31 -5.90
N VAL A 12 -0.28 -3.74 -4.70
CA VAL A 12 -1.17 -4.00 -3.56
C VAL A 12 -1.71 -2.66 -3.05
N ILE A 13 -2.99 -2.38 -3.25
CA ILE A 13 -3.60 -1.13 -2.76
C ILE A 13 -4.13 -1.38 -1.34
N VAL A 14 -3.71 -0.55 -0.39
CA VAL A 14 -4.05 -0.70 1.03
C VAL A 14 -4.73 0.58 1.54
N ASP A 15 -5.94 0.45 2.06
CA ASP A 15 -6.60 1.54 2.78
C ASP A 15 -6.03 1.69 4.18
N MET A 16 -5.75 2.92 4.60
CA MET A 16 -5.19 3.18 5.93
C MET A 16 -6.21 2.98 7.04
N ARG A 17 -7.49 3.28 6.76
CA ARG A 17 -8.58 3.16 7.74
C ARG A 17 -9.46 1.95 7.43
N MET A 18 -9.26 0.88 8.21
CA MET A 18 -10.05 -0.33 8.16
C MET A 18 -10.46 -0.73 9.60
N PRO A 19 -11.67 -1.27 9.82
CA PRO A 19 -12.23 -1.47 11.16
C PRO A 19 -11.51 -2.54 12.01
N ASP A 20 -10.91 -3.56 11.38
CA ASP A 20 -10.30 -4.69 12.10
C ASP A 20 -8.76 -4.64 12.14
N LEU A 21 -8.15 -4.31 11.01
CA LEU A 21 -6.69 -4.31 10.82
C LEU A 21 -6.33 -3.04 10.07
N SER A 22 -5.57 -2.13 10.68
CA SER A 22 -5.18 -0.90 9.99
C SER A 22 -4.23 -1.17 8.82
N GLY A 23 -4.19 -0.25 7.86
CA GLY A 23 -3.22 -0.33 6.75
C GLY A 23 -1.78 -0.36 7.24
N GLU A 24 -1.49 0.33 8.35
CA GLU A 24 -0.17 0.32 9.02
C GLU A 24 0.19 -1.09 9.52
N GLN A 25 -0.71 -1.72 10.26
CA GLN A 25 -0.51 -3.06 10.80
C GLN A 25 -0.39 -4.12 9.69
N LEU A 26 -1.18 -3.97 8.63
CA LEU A 26 -1.08 -4.84 7.45
C LEU A 26 0.29 -4.70 6.78
N PHE A 27 0.78 -3.47 6.60
CA PHE A 27 2.08 -3.23 5.98
C PHE A 27 3.24 -3.78 6.80
N GLU A 28 3.26 -3.55 8.11
CA GLU A 28 4.31 -4.11 8.97
C GLU A 28 4.32 -5.64 8.92
N ARG A 29 3.13 -6.26 8.89
CA ARG A 29 3.03 -7.71 8.75
C ARG A 29 3.53 -8.19 7.40
N LEU A 30 3.21 -7.48 6.31
CA LEU A 30 3.73 -7.79 4.98
C LEU A 30 5.26 -7.62 4.92
N ARG A 31 5.81 -6.57 5.54
CA ARG A 31 7.26 -6.34 5.56
C ARG A 31 8.03 -7.50 6.19
N SER A 32 7.45 -8.13 7.22
CA SER A 32 8.05 -9.29 7.89
C SER A 32 7.79 -10.62 7.17
N ASP A 33 6.56 -10.85 6.70
CA ASP A 33 6.14 -12.16 6.19
C ASP A 33 6.32 -12.32 4.67
N ASP A 34 6.30 -11.22 3.93
CA ASP A 34 6.29 -11.16 2.46
C ASP A 34 6.82 -9.81 1.93
N PRO A 35 8.13 -9.55 2.06
CA PRO A 35 8.73 -8.26 1.70
C PRO A 35 8.53 -7.92 0.22
N VAL A 36 8.40 -8.93 -0.65
CA VAL A 36 8.17 -8.76 -2.09
C VAL A 36 6.83 -8.05 -2.36
N HIS A 37 5.78 -8.40 -1.61
CA HIS A 37 4.51 -7.68 -1.71
C HIS A 37 4.52 -6.35 -0.96
N ALA A 38 5.28 -6.24 0.14
CA ALA A 38 5.45 -4.97 0.86
C ALA A 38 6.05 -3.87 -0.03
N GLU A 39 7.06 -4.21 -0.84
CA GLU A 39 7.66 -3.31 -1.84
C GLU A 39 6.70 -2.86 -2.95
N ARG A 40 5.51 -3.45 -3.03
CA ARG A 40 4.48 -3.14 -4.04
C ARG A 40 3.23 -2.52 -3.44
N VAL A 41 3.27 -2.17 -2.15
CA VAL A 41 2.15 -1.51 -1.49
C VAL A 41 2.00 -0.08 -1.98
N ILE A 42 0.77 0.31 -2.26
CA ILE A 42 0.33 1.68 -2.52
C ILE A 42 -0.73 1.99 -1.47
N PHE A 43 -0.49 3.01 -0.66
CA PHE A 43 -1.43 3.39 0.38
C PHE A 43 -2.53 4.28 -0.16
N THR A 44 -3.70 4.23 0.46
CA THR A 44 -4.75 5.21 0.25
C THR A 44 -5.36 5.66 1.57
N THR A 45 -5.58 6.96 1.70
CA THR A 45 -6.17 7.57 2.92
C THR A 45 -7.06 8.74 2.55
N GLY A 46 -8.19 8.88 3.23
CA GLY A 46 -9.04 10.10 3.16
C GLY A 46 -8.71 11.13 4.22
N ASP A 47 -7.73 10.85 5.09
CA ASP A 47 -7.37 11.69 6.22
C ASP A 47 -5.87 12.04 6.14
N LEU A 48 -5.57 13.06 5.35
CA LEU A 48 -4.21 13.57 5.17
C LEU A 48 -3.79 14.53 6.29
N VAL A 49 -4.66 14.91 7.23
CA VAL A 49 -4.34 15.90 8.27
C VAL A 49 -3.69 15.28 9.51
N ASN A 50 -3.67 13.96 9.61
CA ASN A 50 -3.01 13.25 10.71
C ASN A 50 -1.47 13.23 10.52
N GLU A 51 -0.74 13.94 11.38
CA GLU A 51 0.74 13.96 11.34
C GLU A 51 1.38 12.59 11.57
N GLN A 52 0.82 11.76 12.45
CA GLN A 52 1.34 10.42 12.73
C GLN A 52 1.26 9.55 11.47
N MET A 53 0.15 9.65 10.75
CA MET A 53 -0.06 8.98 9.46
C MET A 53 0.99 9.40 8.43
N ARG A 54 1.26 10.72 8.31
CA ARG A 54 2.29 11.23 7.40
C ARG A 54 3.67 10.68 7.74
N ARG A 55 4.06 10.74 9.01
CA ARG A 55 5.37 10.20 9.47
C ARG A 55 5.51 8.71 9.19
N PHE A 56 4.43 7.94 9.39
CA PHE A 56 4.41 6.53 9.03
C PHE A 56 4.63 6.35 7.52
N LEU A 57 3.83 7.01 6.69
CA LEU A 57 3.92 6.92 5.23
C LEU A 57 5.32 7.29 4.72
N ASP A 58 5.88 8.39 5.21
CA ASP A 58 7.25 8.82 4.88
C ASP A 58 8.29 7.77 5.31
N GLY A 59 8.12 7.18 6.49
CA GLY A 59 8.98 6.10 6.99
C GLY A 59 8.88 4.80 6.19
N THR A 60 7.77 4.56 5.50
CA THR A 60 7.61 3.38 4.63
C THR A 60 8.29 3.52 3.28
N GLY A 61 8.51 4.75 2.79
CA GLY A 61 8.98 5.03 1.44
C GLY A 61 8.04 4.54 0.33
N ARG A 62 6.77 4.26 0.65
CA ARG A 62 5.77 3.76 -0.30
C ARG A 62 4.88 4.90 -0.80
N PRO A 63 4.42 4.84 -2.06
CA PRO A 63 3.51 5.85 -2.60
C PRO A 63 2.18 5.84 -1.85
N CYS A 64 1.62 7.03 -1.66
CA CYS A 64 0.30 7.24 -1.05
C CYS A 64 -0.59 8.05 -1.99
N VAL A 65 -1.80 7.56 -2.22
CA VAL A 65 -2.82 8.18 -3.07
C VAL A 65 -3.99 8.65 -2.18
N PRO A 66 -4.15 9.97 -1.98
CA PRO A 66 -5.19 10.49 -1.10
C PRO A 66 -6.58 10.37 -1.71
N LYS A 67 -7.60 10.17 -0.87
CA LYS A 67 -9.01 10.16 -1.27
C LYS A 67 -9.59 11.59 -1.21
N PRO A 68 -10.47 11.98 -2.14
CA PRO A 68 -10.85 11.23 -3.35
C PRO A 68 -9.70 11.21 -4.38
N PHE A 69 -9.58 10.11 -5.11
CA PHE A 69 -8.52 9.91 -6.11
C PHE A 69 -9.09 9.67 -7.50
N GLU A 70 -8.28 9.98 -8.50
CA GLU A 70 -8.53 9.63 -9.90
C GLU A 70 -7.65 8.44 -10.30
N PHE A 71 -8.04 7.73 -11.37
CA PHE A 71 -7.24 6.63 -11.90
C PHE A 71 -5.82 7.06 -12.29
N ALA A 72 -5.66 8.29 -12.79
CA ALA A 72 -4.36 8.85 -13.14
C ALA A 72 -3.38 8.91 -11.96
N SER A 73 -3.87 9.08 -10.73
CA SER A 73 -3.04 9.08 -9.52
C SER A 73 -2.47 7.70 -9.22
N PHE A 74 -3.19 6.64 -9.56
CA PHE A 74 -2.67 5.28 -9.43
C PHE A 74 -1.68 4.93 -10.52
N ASP A 75 -1.90 5.37 -11.76
CA ASP A 75 -0.99 5.09 -12.87
C ASP A 75 0.44 5.58 -12.58
N GLN A 76 0.56 6.75 -11.95
CA GLN A 76 1.83 7.31 -11.49
C GLN A 76 2.44 6.58 -10.29
N ALA A 77 1.60 5.94 -9.46
CA ALA A 77 2.01 5.24 -8.25
C ALA A 77 2.32 3.76 -8.49
N LEU A 78 1.88 3.20 -9.62
CA LEU A 78 2.10 1.80 -9.95
C LEU A 78 3.61 1.56 -10.16
N PRO A 79 4.18 0.53 -9.51
CA PRO A 79 5.55 0.13 -9.82
C PRO A 79 5.63 -0.34 -11.28
N ALA A 80 6.80 -0.20 -11.90
CA ALA A 80 7.03 -0.69 -13.26
C ALA A 80 6.55 -2.15 -13.37
N ALA A 81 5.61 -2.39 -14.30
CA ALA A 81 4.95 -3.68 -14.41
C ALA A 81 5.99 -4.79 -14.60
N ARG A 82 5.85 -5.90 -13.85
CA ARG A 82 6.60 -7.11 -14.18
C ARG A 82 6.12 -7.57 -15.55
N ARG A 83 7.04 -7.68 -16.50
CA ARG A 83 6.78 -8.47 -17.71
C ARG A 83 6.38 -9.87 -17.23
N ARG A 84 5.16 -10.29 -17.56
CA ARG A 84 4.75 -11.68 -17.40
C ARG A 84 5.65 -12.51 -18.32
N ALA A 85 6.44 -13.40 -17.72
CA ALA A 85 7.16 -14.44 -18.44
C ALA A 85 6.18 -15.53 -18.86
#